data_AF-A0A2T5JK24-F1
#
_entry.id   AF-A0A2T5JK24-F1
#
_cell.length_a   1.000
_cell.length_b   1.000
_cell.length_c   1.000
_cell.angle_alpha   90.00
_cell.angle_beta   90.00
_cell.angle_gamma   90.00
#
_symmetry.space_group_name_H-M   'P 1'
#
loop_
_entity.id
_entity.type
_entity.pdbx_description
1 polymer ?
#
loop_
_entity_poly.entity_id
_entity_poly.type
_entity_poly.pdbx_seq_one_letter_code
_entity_poly.pdbx_strand_id
1 'polypeptide(L)' 'MKRIINAVTIALSVMLIAACGRPSVPINERERENYEKIIAGGIIECAYGLDANGSCLKEGEDGIWR' A
#
# COMPACT_ATOMS: atom_id res chain seq x y z
N MET A 1 10.50 14.96 33.19
CA MET A 1 9.33 14.17 32.72
C MET A 1 9.02 14.34 31.25
N LYS A 2 8.86 15.56 30.70
CA LYS A 2 8.48 15.79 29.28
C LYS A 2 9.38 15.08 28.24
N ARG A 3 10.71 15.09 28.45
CA ARG A 3 11.68 14.40 27.57
C ARG A 3 11.54 12.88 27.58
N ILE A 4 11.21 12.31 28.74
CA ILE A 4 11.02 10.85 28.92
C ILE A 4 9.74 10.42 28.21
N ILE A 5 8.65 11.17 28.36
CA ILE A 5 7.38 10.91 27.68
C ILE A 5 7.56 10.96 26.15
N ASN A 6 8.30 11.95 25.64
CA ASN A 6 8.59 12.05 24.21
C ASN A 6 9.43 10.87 23.70
N ALA A 7 10.44 10.43 24.47
CA ALA A 7 11.26 9.27 24.08
C ALA A 7 10.42 7.98 24.03
N VAL A 8 9.55 7.76 25.02
CA VAL A 8 8.66 6.59 25.06
C VAL A 8 7.68 6.60 23.90
N THR A 9 7.06 7.75 23.61
CA THR A 9 6.09 7.86 22.51
C THR A 9 6.73 7.64 21.14
N ILE A 10 7.93 8.17 20.89
CA ILE A 10 8.66 7.92 19.64
C ILE A 10 9.00 6.44 19.51
N ALA A 11 9.54 5.81 20.57
CA ALA A 11 9.88 4.40 20.56
C ALA A 11 8.66 3.51 20.28
N LEU A 12 7.53 3.78 20.95
CA LEU A 12 6.29 3.04 20.73
C LEU A 12 5.79 3.19 19.29
N SER A 13 5.87 4.40 18.74
CA SER A 13 5.43 4.70 17.37
C SER A 13 6.24 3.91 16.34
N VAL A 14 7.57 3.88 16.50
CA VAL A 14 8.45 3.13 15.60
C VAL A 14 8.21 1.62 15.70
N MET A 15 8.00 1.10 16.91
CA MET A 15 7.66 -0.32 17.10
C MET A 15 6.34 -0.69 16.44
N LEU A 16 5.32 0.16 16.53
CA LEU A 16 4.02 -0.07 15.88
C LEU A 16 4.15 -0.07 14.35
N ILE A 17 4.92 0.86 13.79
CA ILE A 17 5.18 0.89 12.33
C ILE A 17 5.94 -0.36 11.88
N ALA A 18 6.93 -0.82 12.66
CA ALA A 18 7.69 -2.02 12.35
C ALA A 18 6.86 -3.32 12.48
N ALA A 19 5.89 -3.35 13.40
CA ALA A 19 4.98 -4.48 13.60
C ALA A 19 3.98 -4.62 12.44
N CYS A 20 3.60 -3.52 11.78
CA CYS A 20 2.80 -3.53 10.55
C CYS A 20 3.63 -3.91 9.31
N GLY A 21 4.43 -4.99 9.42
CA GLY A 21 5.41 -5.42 8.41
C GLY A 21 4.91 -5.30 6.97
N ARG A 22 5.83 -5.01 6.04
CA ARG A 22 5.49 -4.93 4.61
C ARG A 22 4.75 -6.21 4.20
N PRO A 23 3.60 -6.10 3.51
CA PRO A 23 2.89 -7.28 3.02
C PRO A 23 3.87 -8.14 2.23
N SER A 24 4.12 -9.37 2.66
CA SER A 24 4.99 -10.32 1.95
C SER A 24 4.26 -10.99 0.78
N VAL A 25 3.24 -10.32 0.24
CA VAL A 25 2.46 -10.84 -0.89
C VAL A 25 3.42 -10.88 -2.07
N PRO A 26 3.64 -12.06 -2.68
CA PRO A 26 4.46 -12.15 -3.88
C PRO A 26 3.75 -11.38 -4.99
N ILE A 27 4.23 -10.17 -5.28
CA ILE A 27 3.76 -9.38 -6.40
C ILE A 27 4.40 -9.92 -7.68
N ASN A 28 3.58 -10.11 -8.72
CA ASN A 28 4.11 -10.39 -10.06
C ASN A 28 4.66 -9.12 -10.71
N GLU A 29 5.43 -9.27 -11.79
CA GLU A 29 6.10 -8.14 -12.46
C GLU A 29 5.12 -7.03 -12.86
N ARG A 30 3.95 -7.42 -13.37
CA ARG A 30 2.90 -6.49 -13.79
C ARG A 30 2.30 -5.71 -12.61
N GLU A 31 2.10 -6.35 -11.46
CA GLU A 31 1.66 -5.68 -10.23
C GLU A 31 2.72 -4.68 -9.74
N ARG A 32 4.01 -5.03 -9.85
CA ARG A 32 5.11 -4.13 -9.51
C ARG A 32 5.14 -2.90 -10.42
N GLU A 33 5.06 -3.09 -11.74
CA GLU A 33 5.02 -2.01 -12.72
C GLU A 33 3.84 -1.05 -12.48
N ASN A 34 2.66 -1.62 -12.20
CA ASN A 34 1.46 -0.85 -11.89
C ASN A 34 1.61 -0.08 -10.58
N TYR A 35 2.16 -0.70 -9.54
CA TYR A 35 2.46 -0.04 -8.28
C TYR A 35 3.43 1.14 -8.46
N GLU A 36 4.53 0.94 -9.18
CA GLU A 36 5.52 1.98 -9.48
C GLU A 36 4.89 3.15 -10.26
N LYS A 37 4.01 2.85 -11.21
CA LYS A 37 3.26 3.86 -11.98
C LYS A 37 2.31 4.68 -11.08
N ILE A 38 1.58 4.04 -10.18
CA ILE A 38 0.68 4.71 -9.22
C ILE A 38 1.47 5.62 -8.28
N ILE A 39 2.59 5.13 -7.74
CA ILE A 39 3.49 5.92 -6.85
C ILE A 39 4.03 7.15 -7.59
N ALA A 40 4.33 7.03 -8.88
CA ALA A 40 4.76 8.15 -9.73
C ALA A 40 3.63 9.12 -10.13
N GLY A 41 2.39 8.90 -9.67
CA GLY A 41 1.22 9.73 -9.99
C GLY A 41 0.57 9.40 -11.35
N GLY A 42 0.94 8.29 -11.98
CA GLY A 42 0.33 7.83 -13.22
C GLY A 42 -1.03 7.15 -12.99
N ILE A 43 -1.82 7.10 -14.06
CA ILE A 43 -3.13 6.43 -14.10
C ILE A 43 -2.99 5.08 -14.81
N ILE A 44 -3.66 4.06 -14.27
CA ILE A 44 -3.83 2.77 -14.95
C ILE A 44 -5.30 2.67 -15.34
N GLU A 45 -5.55 2.55 -16.65
CA GLU A 45 -6.91 2.42 -17.17
C GLU A 45 -7.34 0.95 -17.11
N CYS A 46 -8.24 0.63 -16.19
CA CYS A 46 -8.89 -0.66 -16.09
C CYS A 46 -10.40 -0.48 -16.15
N ALA A 47 -11.08 -1.19 -17.06
CA ALA A 47 -12.52 -1.04 -17.30
C ALA A 47 -13.38 -1.31 -16.05
N TYR A 48 -12.91 -2.19 -15.16
CA TYR A 48 -13.62 -2.59 -13.94
C TYR A 48 -12.87 -2.21 -12.66
N GLY A 49 -11.93 -1.25 -12.75
CA GLY A 49 -11.11 -0.82 -11.62
C GLY A 49 -9.91 -1.72 -11.34
N LEU A 50 -9.23 -1.41 -10.24
CA LEU A 50 -8.00 -2.08 -9.79
C LEU A 50 -8.25 -2.85 -8.50
N ASP A 51 -7.60 -4.01 -8.36
CA ASP A 51 -7.50 -4.69 -7.08
C ASP A 51 -6.48 -3.99 -6.15
N ALA A 52 -6.40 -4.44 -4.90
CA ALA A 52 -5.48 -3.89 -3.91
C ALA A 52 -3.98 -4.11 -4.23
N ASN A 53 -3.67 -4.96 -5.21
CA ASN A 53 -2.31 -5.27 -5.65
C ASN A 53 -1.95 -4.53 -6.96
N GLY A 54 -2.88 -3.80 -7.56
CA GLY A 54 -2.69 -3.09 -8.83
C GLY A 54 -2.98 -3.92 -10.08
N SER A 55 -3.69 -5.05 -9.99
CA SER A 55 -4.21 -5.79 -11.15
C SER A 55 -5.54 -5.23 -11.65
N CYS A 56 -5.78 -5.25 -12.97
CA CYS A 56 -7.09 -4.91 -13.51
C CYS A 56 -8.11 -5.97 -13.13
N LEU A 57 -9.26 -5.52 -12.63
CA LEU A 57 -10.40 -6.37 -12.30
C LEU A 57 -11.18 -6.77 -13.55
N LYS A 58 -11.99 -7.82 -13.39
CA LYS A 58 -12.97 -8.31 -14.35
C LYS A 58 -14.37 -7.81 -14.00
N GLU A 59 -15.29 -7.99 -14.94
CA GLU A 59 -16.69 -7.65 -14.73
C GLU A 59 -17.27 -8.40 -13.52
N GLY A 60 -17.91 -7.65 -12.62
CA GLY A 60 -18.52 -8.20 -11.40
C GLY A 60 -17.58 -8.33 -10.20
N GLU A 61 -16.30 -7.94 -10.33
CA GLU A 61 -15.37 -7.86 -9.19
C GLU A 61 -15.39 -6.46 -8.56
N ASP A 62 -15.30 -6.40 -7.23
CA ASP A 62 -15.25 -5.14 -6.47
C ASP A 62 -13.82 -4.63 -6.31
N GLY A 63 -13.60 -3.32 -6.45
CA GLY A 63 -12.29 -2.73 -6.17
C GLY A 63 -12.20 -1.21 -6.18
N ILE A 64 -10.98 -0.74 -6.43
CA ILE A 64 -10.61 0.67 -6.37
C ILE A 64 -10.83 1.31 -7.73
N TRP A 65 -11.68 2.33 -7.78
CA TRP A 65 -12.00 3.11 -8.98
C TRP A 65 -11.22 4.44 -8.94
N ARG A 66 -10.45 4.74 -9.99
CA ARG A 66 -9.68 5.98 -10.12
C ARG A 66 -9.80 6.56 -11.52
#